data_AF-A0A8J3P9I3-F1
#
_entry.id   AF-A0A8J3P9I3-F1
#
_cell.length_a   1.000
_cell.length_b   1.000
_cell.length_c   1.000
_cell.angle_alpha   90.00
_cell.angle_beta   90.00
_cell.angle_gamma   90.00
#
_symmetry.space_group_name_H-M   'P 1'
#
loop_
_entity.id
_entity.type
_entity.pdbx_description
1 polymer ?
#
loop_
_entity_poly.entity_id
_entity_poly.type
_entity_poly.pdbx_seq_one_letter_code
_entity_poly.pdbx_strand_id
1 'polypeptide(L)'
;MSDLTSGAGWTPPQPPACDCVEHIEEVLDVVIASRYPDPPSMTVRELLATGDLSVKPMTERWLGGHDEGPLHWNLWAGDEARCLYADDAQLRLDRSLMERPGVERVEWVDREILLIGAPSMCADGVLAAAARALEDPRVR
;
A
#
# COMPACT_ATOMS: atom_id res chain seq x y z
N MET A 1 18.58 -7.04 -19.43
CA MET A 1 17.85 -7.71 -18.34
C MET A 1 18.44 -7.17 -17.05
N SER A 2 17.81 -6.14 -16.47
CA SER A 2 18.22 -5.62 -15.16
C SER A 2 17.84 -6.65 -14.11
N ASP A 3 18.78 -6.95 -13.23
CA ASP A 3 18.69 -7.98 -12.21
C ASP A 3 17.67 -7.53 -11.15
N LEU A 4 16.41 -7.97 -11.29
CA LEU A 4 15.29 -7.69 -10.39
C LEU A 4 15.50 -8.27 -8.98
N THR A 5 16.69 -8.77 -8.65
CA THR A 5 16.99 -9.47 -7.39
C THR A 5 17.70 -8.60 -6.35
N SER A 6 18.27 -7.45 -6.75
CA SER A 6 18.89 -6.52 -5.79
C SER A 6 18.09 -5.22 -5.73
N GLY A 7 17.45 -4.97 -4.58
CA GLY A 7 16.84 -3.66 -4.28
C GLY A 7 17.86 -2.51 -4.21
N ALA A 8 19.15 -2.81 -4.35
CA ALA A 8 20.22 -1.82 -4.42
C ALA A 8 20.20 -1.13 -5.79
N GLY A 9 19.88 0.17 -5.81
CA GLY A 9 19.89 0.99 -7.03
C GLY A 9 18.56 0.99 -7.79
N TRP A 10 17.49 0.42 -7.23
CA TRP A 10 16.15 0.70 -7.73
C TRP A 10 15.81 2.17 -7.50
N THR A 11 15.29 2.82 -8.55
CA THR A 11 14.77 4.18 -8.48
C THR A 11 13.27 4.12 -8.75
N PRO A 12 12.43 4.71 -7.91
CA PRO A 12 11.00 4.73 -8.14
C PRO A 12 10.65 5.27 -9.52
N PRO A 13 9.86 4.56 -10.34
CA PRO A 13 9.37 5.12 -11.58
C PRO A 13 8.48 6.34 -11.27
N GLN A 14 8.47 7.29 -12.20
CA GLN A 14 7.67 8.51 -12.11
C GLN A 14 6.75 8.56 -13.33
N PRO A 15 5.57 9.19 -13.25
CA PRO A 15 4.73 9.41 -14.43
C PRO A 15 5.50 10.13 -15.55
N PRO A 16 5.36 9.73 -16.82
CA PRO A 16 4.48 8.66 -17.35
C PRO A 16 5.16 7.27 -17.45
N ALA A 17 6.30 7.06 -16.81
CA ALA A 17 7.11 5.83 -16.92
C ALA A 17 6.74 4.74 -15.90
N CYS A 18 5.70 4.95 -15.08
CA CYS A 18 5.14 3.93 -14.21
C CYS A 18 4.05 3.12 -14.92
N ASP A 19 3.85 1.86 -14.49
CA ASP A 19 2.82 0.95 -15.01
C ASP A 19 1.55 0.96 -14.13
N CYS A 20 1.28 2.07 -13.45
CA CYS A 20 0.13 2.20 -12.55
C CYS A 20 -1.20 2.13 -13.31
N VAL A 21 -2.16 1.36 -12.79
CA VAL A 21 -3.53 1.31 -13.33
C VAL A 21 -4.27 2.62 -13.07
N GLU A 22 -4.10 3.17 -11.87
CA GLU A 22 -4.65 4.45 -11.43
C GLU A 22 -3.63 5.12 -10.49
N HIS A 23 -3.68 6.45 -10.41
CA HIS A 23 -2.92 7.26 -9.47
C HIS A 23 -3.81 7.80 -8.36
N ILE A 24 -3.20 8.30 -7.29
CA ILE A 24 -3.92 8.71 -6.08
C ILE A 24 -4.98 9.78 -6.37
N GLU A 25 -4.73 10.69 -7.32
CA GLU A 25 -5.65 11.75 -7.73
C GLU A 25 -7.00 11.23 -8.22
N GLU A 26 -7.03 10.01 -8.77
CA GLU A 26 -8.23 9.39 -9.34
C GLU A 26 -9.13 8.76 -8.26
N VAL A 27 -8.61 8.58 -7.04
CA VAL A 27 -9.33 7.91 -5.94
C VAL A 27 -9.52 8.79 -4.71
N LEU A 28 -9.09 10.05 -4.74
CA LEU A 28 -9.15 10.95 -3.59
C LEU A 28 -10.56 11.07 -2.96
N ASP A 29 -11.60 10.99 -3.77
CA ASP A 29 -12.99 11.16 -3.32
C ASP A 29 -13.70 9.83 -3.01
N VAL A 30 -12.99 8.69 -3.12
CA VAL A 30 -13.49 7.38 -2.70
C VAL A 30 -13.67 7.37 -1.18
N VAL A 31 -14.85 6.95 -0.72
CA VAL A 31 -15.16 6.81 0.71
C VAL A 31 -14.80 5.41 1.18
N ILE A 32 -13.93 5.32 2.17
CA ILE A 32 -13.60 4.09 2.86
C ILE A 32 -14.46 3.98 4.11
N ALA A 33 -15.24 2.91 4.20
CA ALA A 33 -16.11 2.69 5.34
C ALA A 33 -15.29 2.41 6.62
N SER A 34 -15.62 3.09 7.71
CA SER A 34 -15.05 2.78 9.02
C SER A 34 -15.70 1.52 9.60
N ARG A 35 -14.95 0.78 10.42
CA ARG A 35 -15.49 -0.32 11.23
C ARG A 35 -16.27 0.18 12.44
N TYR A 36 -16.07 1.43 12.82
CA TYR A 36 -16.66 2.03 14.01
C TYR A 36 -17.59 3.19 13.61
N PRO A 37 -18.60 3.52 14.43
CA PRO A 37 -19.37 4.75 14.25
C PRO A 37 -18.51 6.02 14.43
N ASP A 38 -17.45 5.92 15.24
CA ASP A 38 -16.49 6.97 15.55
C ASP A 38 -15.07 6.34 15.64
N PRO A 39 -14.09 6.76 14.81
CA PRO A 39 -14.21 7.77 13.76
C PRO A 39 -15.12 7.31 12.61
N PRO A 40 -15.82 8.24 11.93
CA PRO A 40 -16.70 7.90 10.82
C PRO A 40 -15.90 7.43 9.59
N SER A 41 -16.62 6.86 8.62
CA SER A 41 -16.09 6.64 7.27
C SER A 41 -15.50 7.93 6.71
N MET A 42 -14.40 7.81 5.99
CA MET A 42 -13.66 8.96 5.47
C MET A 42 -13.26 8.75 4.02
N THR A 43 -13.05 9.84 3.30
CA THR A 43 -12.48 9.82 1.96
C THR A 43 -10.99 9.49 2.00
N VAL A 44 -10.46 8.97 0.89
CA VAL A 44 -9.00 8.79 0.74
C VAL A 44 -8.26 10.10 0.98
N ARG A 45 -8.80 11.22 0.49
CA ARG A 45 -8.25 12.55 0.73
C ARG A 45 -8.12 12.88 2.21
N GLU A 46 -9.17 12.63 2.99
CA GLU A 46 -9.16 12.88 4.44
C GLU A 46 -8.13 11.98 5.13
N LEU A 47 -8.06 10.70 4.78
CA LEU A 47 -7.09 9.76 5.32
C LEU A 47 -5.63 10.18 5.03
N LEU A 48 -5.33 10.62 3.81
CA LEU A 48 -4.00 11.15 3.47
C LEU A 48 -3.68 12.43 4.27
N ALA A 49 -4.69 13.27 4.54
CA ALA A 49 -4.51 14.50 5.29
C ALA A 49 -4.19 14.25 6.78
N THR A 50 -4.56 13.09 7.35
CA THR A 50 -4.12 12.71 8.71
C THR A 50 -2.66 12.27 8.75
N GLY A 51 -2.14 11.78 7.61
CA GLY A 51 -0.81 11.18 7.52
C GLY A 51 -0.78 9.70 7.92
N ASP A 52 -1.92 9.10 8.26
CA ASP A 52 -2.05 7.69 8.63
C ASP A 52 -2.07 6.74 7.43
N LEU A 53 -2.02 7.28 6.21
CA LEU A 53 -1.68 6.52 5.02
C LEU A 53 -0.59 7.26 4.25
N SER A 54 0.60 6.67 4.16
CA SER A 54 1.70 7.24 3.39
C SER A 54 2.62 6.17 2.86
N VAL A 55 3.33 6.47 1.77
CA VAL A 55 4.30 5.53 1.19
C VAL A 55 5.64 6.22 0.98
N LYS A 56 6.72 5.49 1.27
CA LYS A 56 8.09 5.93 1.00
C LYS A 56 8.86 4.85 0.26
N PRO A 57 9.77 5.21 -0.65
CA PRO A 57 10.64 4.22 -1.27
C PRO A 57 11.55 3.58 -0.23
N MET A 58 11.78 2.28 -0.38
CA MET A 58 12.77 1.55 0.42
C MET A 58 14.18 2.05 0.07
N THR A 59 14.91 2.50 1.08
CA THR A 59 16.31 2.93 0.92
C THR A 59 17.32 1.81 1.18
N GLU A 60 16.89 0.78 1.91
CA GLU A 60 17.71 -0.35 2.32
C GLU A 60 17.03 -1.65 1.92
N ARG A 61 17.85 -2.65 1.64
CA ARG A 61 17.34 -4.00 1.39
C ARG A 61 16.80 -4.58 2.69
N TRP A 62 15.55 -5.02 2.65
CA TRP A 62 14.98 -5.83 3.73
C TRP A 62 15.70 -7.19 3.82
N LEU A 63 16.18 -7.52 5.02
CA LEU A 63 16.92 -8.77 5.30
C LEU A 63 16.06 -9.81 6.04
N GLY A 64 14.82 -9.47 6.38
CA GLY A 64 13.84 -10.41 6.92
C GLY A 64 13.07 -11.13 5.79
N GLY A 65 12.47 -12.28 6.09
CA GLY A 65 11.67 -13.05 5.13
C GLY A 65 12.46 -14.14 4.39
N HIS A 66 11.73 -15.05 3.73
CA HIS A 66 12.33 -16.04 2.82
C HIS A 66 12.71 -15.37 1.48
N ASP A 67 13.69 -15.96 0.79
CA ASP A 67 14.53 -15.48 -0.35
C ASP A 67 13.80 -14.99 -1.64
N GLU A 68 12.62 -14.40 -1.56
CA GLU A 68 11.74 -14.15 -2.71
C GLU A 68 11.65 -12.66 -3.12
N GLY A 69 12.74 -12.11 -3.66
CA GLY A 69 12.73 -10.84 -4.40
C GLY A 69 12.65 -9.54 -3.57
N PRO A 70 12.92 -8.37 -4.19
CA PRO A 70 13.04 -7.10 -3.50
C PRO A 70 11.69 -6.47 -3.16
N LEU A 71 11.64 -5.86 -1.97
CA LEU A 71 10.59 -4.93 -1.55
C LEU A 71 11.04 -3.51 -1.92
N HIS A 72 10.11 -2.71 -2.43
CA HIS A 72 10.40 -1.43 -3.06
C HIS A 72 9.81 -0.25 -2.28
N TRP A 73 8.72 -0.49 -1.55
CA TRP A 73 7.97 0.54 -0.86
C TRP A 73 7.76 0.18 0.61
N ASN A 74 7.81 1.19 1.47
CA ASN A 74 7.36 1.14 2.84
C ASN A 74 6.05 1.92 2.93
N LEU A 75 4.95 1.19 3.09
CA LEU A 75 3.60 1.72 3.29
C LEU A 75 3.34 1.79 4.81
N TRP A 76 3.02 2.99 5.27
CA TRP A 76 2.53 3.27 6.61
C TRP A 76 1.00 3.26 6.62
N ALA A 77 0.41 2.48 7.53
CA ALA A 77 -1.01 2.42 7.83
C ALA A 77 -1.21 2.63 9.35
N GLY A 78 -1.29 3.90 9.75
CA GLY A 78 -1.41 4.35 11.14
C GLY A 78 -2.79 4.14 11.74
N ASP A 79 -3.06 4.80 12.87
CA ASP A 79 -4.25 4.55 13.69
C ASP A 79 -5.56 4.81 12.94
N GLU A 80 -5.63 5.87 12.11
CA GLU A 80 -6.86 6.16 11.37
C GLU A 80 -7.08 5.22 10.19
N ALA A 81 -6.01 4.77 9.54
CA ALA A 81 -6.11 3.68 8.57
C ALA A 81 -6.53 2.36 9.24
N ARG A 82 -6.06 2.12 10.48
CA ARG A 82 -6.41 0.95 11.29
C ARG A 82 -7.89 0.90 11.63
N CYS A 83 -8.61 2.02 11.70
CA CYS A 83 -10.07 2.00 11.85
C CYS A 83 -10.80 1.44 10.61
N LEU A 84 -10.13 1.32 9.47
CA LEU A 84 -10.73 0.97 8.18
C LEU A 84 -10.57 -0.51 7.78
N TYR A 85 -9.82 -1.31 8.55
CA TYR A 85 -9.65 -2.75 8.32
C TYR A 85 -9.45 -3.54 9.62
N ALA A 86 -9.80 -4.83 9.64
CA ALA A 86 -9.61 -5.73 10.78
C ALA A 86 -8.56 -6.80 10.49
N ASP A 87 -7.78 -7.19 11.51
CA ASP A 87 -6.74 -8.22 11.38
C ASP A 87 -7.35 -9.62 11.16
N ASP A 88 -8.56 -9.84 11.64
CA ASP A 88 -9.35 -11.09 11.55
C ASP A 88 -10.49 -11.01 10.52
N ALA A 89 -10.47 -10.02 9.62
CA ALA A 89 -11.43 -9.89 8.53
C ALA A 89 -11.40 -11.08 7.57
N GLN A 90 -12.46 -11.21 6.75
CA GLN A 90 -12.55 -12.26 5.73
C GLN A 90 -11.34 -12.23 4.76
N LEU A 91 -10.88 -11.04 4.41
CA LEU A 91 -9.72 -10.80 3.58
C LEU A 91 -8.72 -9.93 4.35
N ARG A 92 -7.53 -10.45 4.63
CA ARG A 92 -6.47 -9.66 5.27
C ARG A 92 -6.00 -8.54 4.31
N LEU A 93 -5.65 -7.38 4.87
CA LEU A 93 -5.25 -6.21 4.08
C LEU A 93 -4.06 -6.48 3.14
N ASP A 94 -3.05 -7.22 3.60
CA ASP A 94 -1.91 -7.64 2.78
C ASP A 94 -2.34 -8.45 1.57
N ARG A 95 -3.30 -9.37 1.75
CA ARG A 95 -3.86 -10.15 0.65
C ARG A 95 -4.68 -9.30 -0.32
N SER A 96 -5.48 -8.35 0.19
CA SER A 96 -6.23 -7.40 -0.65
C SER A 96 -5.30 -6.55 -1.53
N LEU A 97 -4.18 -6.09 -0.97
CA LEU A 97 -3.11 -5.39 -1.67
C LEU A 97 -2.44 -6.26 -2.74
N MET A 98 -2.11 -7.53 -2.44
CA MET A 98 -1.54 -8.45 -3.44
C MET A 98 -2.47 -8.78 -4.60
N GLU A 99 -3.79 -8.63 -4.43
CA GLU A 99 -4.75 -8.74 -5.55
C GLU A 99 -4.74 -7.52 -6.47
N ARG A 100 -4.02 -6.44 -6.12
CA ARG A 100 -3.93 -5.23 -6.96
C ARG A 100 -2.89 -5.41 -8.07
N PRO A 101 -3.19 -5.03 -9.32
CA PRO A 101 -2.21 -5.09 -10.41
C PRO A 101 -0.93 -4.31 -10.10
N GLY A 102 0.23 -4.90 -10.39
CA GLY A 102 1.54 -4.30 -10.13
C GLY A 102 2.10 -4.55 -8.73
N VAL A 103 1.28 -5.03 -7.79
CA VAL A 103 1.74 -5.50 -6.48
C VAL A 103 2.09 -6.97 -6.56
N GLU A 104 3.37 -7.28 -6.41
CA GLU A 104 3.92 -8.63 -6.52
C GLU A 104 4.07 -9.30 -5.15
N ARG A 105 4.28 -8.51 -4.09
CA ARG A 105 4.52 -9.00 -2.73
C ARG A 105 4.11 -7.96 -1.69
N VAL A 106 3.65 -8.42 -0.54
CA VAL A 106 3.39 -7.59 0.65
C VAL A 106 3.90 -8.31 1.89
N GLU A 107 4.64 -7.63 2.75
CA GLU A 107 5.13 -8.16 4.02
C GLU A 107 4.85 -7.22 5.18
N TRP A 108 4.35 -7.76 6.29
CA TRP A 108 4.25 -7.01 7.55
C TRP A 108 5.59 -7.01 8.28
N VAL A 109 6.07 -5.82 8.65
CA VAL A 109 7.27 -5.67 9.51
C VAL A 109 6.90 -5.28 10.92
N ASP A 110 5.84 -4.49 11.06
CA ASP A 110 5.24 -4.10 12.32
C ASP A 110 3.73 -3.91 12.12
N ARG A 111 2.97 -3.63 13.18
CA ARG A 111 1.52 -3.42 13.14
C ARG A 111 1.08 -2.36 12.11
N GLU A 112 1.90 -1.37 11.83
CA GLU A 112 1.55 -0.21 10.98
C GLU A 112 2.39 -0.15 9.70
N ILE A 113 3.33 -1.09 9.52
CA ILE A 113 4.31 -1.04 8.42
C ILE A 113 4.15 -2.26 7.54
N LEU A 114 3.76 -2.01 6.28
CA LEU A 114 3.79 -2.98 5.21
C LEU A 114 4.92 -2.63 4.24
N LEU A 115 5.74 -3.61 3.91
CA LEU A 115 6.67 -3.53 2.80
C LEU A 115 6.02 -4.09 1.55
N ILE A 116 6.17 -3.42 0.41
CA ILE A 116 5.49 -3.77 -0.84
C ILE A 116 6.52 -3.96 -1.95
N GLY A 117 6.46 -5.10 -2.62
CA GLY A 117 7.14 -5.37 -3.88
C GLY A 117 6.27 -4.88 -5.03
N ALA A 118 6.57 -3.71 -5.57
CA ALA A 118 5.88 -3.14 -6.73
C ALA A 118 6.87 -2.33 -7.60
N PRO A 119 7.75 -3.01 -8.37
CA PRO A 119 8.92 -2.39 -9.00
C PRO A 119 8.58 -1.34 -10.06
N SER A 120 7.43 -1.49 -10.74
CA SER A 120 6.99 -0.63 -11.84
C SER A 120 5.96 0.43 -11.43
N MET A 121 5.51 0.42 -10.18
CA MET A 121 4.55 1.40 -9.67
C MET A 121 5.27 2.62 -9.09
N CYS A 122 4.71 3.82 -9.26
CA CYS A 122 5.15 5.02 -8.55
C CYS A 122 4.45 5.13 -7.18
N ALA A 123 4.85 6.12 -6.36
CA ALA A 123 4.30 6.33 -5.02
C ALA A 123 2.77 6.54 -5.05
N ASP A 124 2.28 7.36 -5.96
CA ASP A 124 0.85 7.67 -6.08
C ASP A 124 0.03 6.44 -6.49
N GLY A 125 0.57 5.59 -7.36
CA GLY A 125 -0.08 4.33 -7.73
C GLY A 125 -0.10 3.33 -6.58
N VAL A 126 0.94 3.27 -5.74
CA VAL A 126 0.95 2.42 -4.54
C VAL A 126 -0.07 2.92 -3.53
N LEU A 127 -0.19 4.24 -3.33
CA LEU A 127 -1.23 4.82 -2.48
C LEU A 127 -2.63 4.53 -3.01
N ALA A 128 -2.84 4.61 -4.33
CA ALA A 128 -4.12 4.27 -4.93
C ALA A 128 -4.47 2.79 -4.74
N ALA A 129 -3.50 1.89 -4.91
CA ALA A 129 -3.67 0.47 -4.63
C ALA A 129 -4.00 0.21 -3.15
N ALA A 130 -3.37 0.91 -2.21
CA ALA A 130 -3.68 0.83 -0.79
C ALA A 130 -5.08 1.35 -0.47
N ALA A 131 -5.49 2.47 -1.07
CA ALA A 131 -6.84 3.00 -0.94
C ALA A 131 -7.90 2.01 -1.43
N ARG A 132 -7.70 1.37 -2.59
CA ARG A 132 -8.60 0.31 -3.09
C ARG A 132 -8.61 -0.93 -2.21
N ALA A 133 -7.46 -1.32 -1.67
CA ALA A 133 -7.38 -2.46 -0.77
C ALA A 133 -8.17 -2.20 0.51
N LEU A 134 -8.13 -0.97 1.04
CA LEU A 134 -8.95 -0.52 2.16
C LEU A 134 -10.42 -0.35 1.80
N GLU A 135 -10.75 0.07 0.58
CA GLU A 135 -12.14 0.21 0.12
C GLU A 135 -12.89 -1.14 0.15
N ASP A 136 -12.20 -2.24 -0.15
CA ASP A 136 -12.77 -3.59 -0.21
C ASP A 136 -13.51 -3.94 1.11
N PRO A 137 -14.84 -4.16 1.07
CA PRO A 137 -15.59 -4.45 2.28
C PRO A 137 -15.17 -5.74 2.99
N ARG A 138 -14.46 -6.65 2.33
CA ARG A 138 -13.99 -7.90 2.91
C ARG A 138 -12.80 -7.72 3.85
N VAL A 139 -12.15 -6.54 3.85
CA VAL A 139 -11.06 -6.23 4.80
C VAL A 139 -11.56 -5.71 6.15
N ARG A 140 -12.88 -5.62 6.33
CA ARG A 140 -13.57 -5.25 7.56
C ARG A 140 -14.44 -6.39 8.07
#